data_AF-A0A0S7EUD6-F1
#
_entry.id   AF-A0A0S7EUD6-F1
#
_cell.length_a   1.000
_cell.length_b   1.000
_cell.length_c   1.000
_cell.angle_alpha   90.00
_cell.angle_beta   90.00
_cell.angle_gamma   90.00
#
_symmetry.space_group_name_H-M   'P 1'
#
loop_
_entity.id
_entity.type
_entity.pdbx_description
1 polymer ?
#
loop_
_entity_poly.entity_id
_entity_poly.type
_entity_poly.pdbx_seq_one_letter_code
_entity_poly.pdbx_strand_id
1 'polypeptide(L)'
;LERAVQAGNFLKEHLWEPDQQNMLRSCYRGDQMEVQQISPPICGFLDDYAFVVCGLLDLYEATFQTEWLRWPRSCRPGRTRCSGTTRAEVTSAASPATPRFSC
;
A
#
# COMPACT_ATOMS: atom_id res chain seq x y z
N LEU A 1 13.27 8.61 16.47
CA LEU A 1 12.49 7.40 16.84
C LEU A 1 11.00 7.58 16.55
N GLU A 2 10.32 8.59 17.12
CA GLU A 2 8.88 8.86 16.87
C GLU A 2 8.48 8.85 15.38
N ARG A 3 9.24 9.53 14.52
CA ARG A 3 8.95 9.55 13.07
C ARG A 3 9.01 8.16 12.42
N ALA A 4 9.92 7.30 12.88
CA ALA A 4 10.05 5.95 12.34
C ALA A 4 8.89 5.06 12.83
N VAL A 5 8.45 5.24 14.07
CA VAL A 5 7.23 4.60 14.62
C VAL A 5 5.99 5.04 13.84
N GLN A 6 5.84 6.34 13.59
CA GLN A 6 4.73 6.88 12.79
C GLN A 6 4.73 6.33 11.37
N ALA A 7 5.92 6.25 10.73
CA ALA A 7 6.05 5.64 9.41
C ALA A 7 5.68 4.15 9.41
N GLY A 8 6.12 3.38 10.41
CA GLY A 8 5.75 1.97 10.55
C GLY A 8 4.24 1.76 10.72
N ASN A 9 3.58 2.60 11.52
CA ASN A 9 2.12 2.57 11.67
C ASN A 9 1.41 2.95 10.37
N PHE A 10 1.88 3.96 9.66
CA PHE A 10 1.32 4.37 8.37
C PHE A 10 1.37 3.24 7.34
N LEU A 11 2.49 2.51 7.24
CA LEU A 11 2.63 1.36 6.36
C LEU A 11 1.59 0.27 6.68
N LYS A 12 1.40 -0.03 7.97
CA LYS A 12 0.46 -1.04 8.45
C LYS A 12 -1.00 -0.65 8.22
N GLU A 13 -1.33 0.63 8.34
CA GLU A 13 -2.71 1.13 8.22
C GLU A 13 -3.15 1.33 6.77
N HIS A 14 -2.23 1.76 5.89
CA HIS A 14 -2.60 2.22 4.54
C HIS A 14 -2.01 1.42 3.39
N LEU A 15 -0.89 0.72 3.59
CA LEU A 15 -0.21 -0.04 2.54
C LEU A 15 -0.35 -1.55 2.73
N TRP A 16 -0.80 -2.02 3.89
CA TRP A 16 -1.03 -3.43 4.16
C TRP A 16 -2.49 -3.82 3.95
N GLU A 17 -2.77 -4.68 2.99
CA GLU A 17 -4.11 -5.23 2.78
C GLU A 17 -4.21 -6.60 3.49
N PRO A 18 -4.94 -6.70 4.62
CA PRO A 18 -4.98 -7.92 5.42
C PRO A 18 -5.67 -9.08 4.71
N ASP A 19 -6.67 -8.79 3.87
CA ASP A 19 -7.48 -9.80 3.18
C ASP A 19 -6.70 -10.52 2.08
N GLN A 20 -5.88 -9.77 1.33
CA GLN A 20 -5.06 -10.31 0.25
C GLN A 20 -3.64 -10.69 0.72
N GLN A 21 -3.31 -10.40 1.99
CA GLN A 21 -1.96 -10.51 2.56
C GLN A 21 -0.89 -9.89 1.64
N ASN A 22 -1.26 -8.78 1.00
CA ASN A 22 -0.44 -8.14 -0.02
C ASN A 22 -0.15 -6.69 0.39
N MET A 23 1.07 -6.26 0.12
CA MET A 23 1.47 -4.88 0.31
C MET A 23 1.21 -4.11 -0.99
N LEU A 24 0.75 -2.86 -0.84
CA LEU A 24 0.59 -1.91 -1.93
C LEU A 24 1.85 -1.03 -2.04
N ARG A 25 2.30 -0.79 -3.26
CA ARG A 25 3.54 -0.03 -3.52
C ARG A 25 3.36 1.48 -3.43
N SER A 26 2.16 1.95 -3.72
CA SER A 26 1.84 3.38 -3.76
C SER A 26 0.64 3.66 -2.87
N CYS A 27 0.49 4.91 -2.44
CA CYS A 27 -0.74 5.46 -1.90
C CYS A 27 -0.76 6.94 -2.26
N TYR A 28 -1.94 7.48 -2.54
CA TYR A 28 -2.12 8.87 -2.95
C TYR A 28 -2.99 9.61 -1.95
N ARG A 29 -2.84 10.92 -1.88
CA ARG A 29 -3.71 11.77 -1.09
C ARG A 29 -4.94 12.14 -1.92
N GLY A 30 -6.12 11.76 -1.45
CA GLY A 30 -7.39 12.16 -2.03
C GLY A 30 -7.80 13.58 -1.64
N ASP A 31 -8.86 14.06 -2.27
CA ASP A 31 -9.38 15.42 -2.07
C ASP A 31 -9.86 15.68 -0.62
N GLN A 32 -10.28 14.63 0.09
CA GLN A 32 -10.75 14.73 1.48
C GLN A 32 -9.63 14.47 2.52
N MET A 33 -8.35 14.57 2.12
CA MET A 33 -7.18 14.15 2.92
C MET A 33 -7.18 12.66 3.29
N GLU A 34 -8.04 11.86 2.68
CA GLU A 34 -8.03 10.42 2.84
C GLU A 34 -6.92 9.78 1.99
N VAL A 35 -6.40 8.65 2.44
CA VAL A 35 -5.42 7.88 1.68
C VAL A 35 -6.18 7.03 0.66
N GLN A 36 -5.96 7.31 -0.62
CA GLN A 36 -6.59 6.61 -1.74
C GLN A 36 -5.58 5.74 -2.49
N GLN A 37 -6.13 4.72 -3.17
CA GLN A 37 -5.39 3.81 -4.03
C GLN A 37 -5.88 3.94 -5.47
N ILE A 38 -4.99 3.71 -6.43
CA ILE A 38 -5.38 3.66 -7.84
C ILE A 38 -6.11 2.34 -8.14
N SER A 39 -6.96 2.34 -9.17
CA SER A 39 -7.64 1.15 -9.66
C SER A 39 -7.18 0.83 -11.10
N PRO A 40 -6.53 -0.33 -11.35
CA PRO A 40 -6.18 -1.38 -10.38
C PRO A 40 -4.97 -1.01 -9.50
N PRO A 41 -4.91 -1.49 -8.25
CA PRO A 41 -3.83 -1.17 -7.31
C PRO A 41 -2.49 -1.81 -7.71
N ILE A 42 -1.39 -1.11 -7.42
CA ILE A 42 -0.03 -1.60 -7.69
C ILE A 42 0.43 -2.47 -6.54
N CYS A 43 0.55 -3.77 -6.79
CA CYS A 43 1.09 -4.73 -5.83
C CYS A 43 2.59 -4.49 -5.57
N GLY A 44 3.01 -4.70 -4.34
CA GLY A 44 4.40 -4.66 -3.92
C GLY A 44 5.19 -5.83 -4.50
N PHE A 45 6.45 -5.57 -4.84
CA PHE A 45 7.41 -6.58 -5.25
C PHE A 45 8.14 -7.16 -4.03
N LEU A 46 8.84 -8.28 -4.22
CA LEU A 46 9.61 -8.93 -3.16
C LEU A 46 10.56 -7.96 -2.43
N ASP A 47 11.16 -7.03 -3.17
CA ASP A 47 12.07 -6.02 -2.62
C ASP A 47 11.35 -5.06 -1.66
N ASP A 48 10.11 -4.68 -1.96
CA ASP A 48 9.31 -3.80 -1.09
C ASP A 48 9.06 -4.47 0.26
N TYR A 49 8.77 -5.77 0.26
CA TYR A 49 8.66 -6.56 1.49
C TYR A 49 9.99 -6.65 2.24
N ALA A 50 11.11 -6.87 1.54
CA ALA A 50 12.42 -6.94 2.17
C ALA A 50 12.78 -5.64 2.89
N PHE A 51 12.59 -4.49 2.24
CA PHE A 51 12.85 -3.18 2.85
C PHE A 51 11.97 -2.91 4.06
N VAL A 52 10.68 -3.28 4.00
CA VAL A 52 9.78 -3.12 5.14
C VAL A 52 10.16 -4.03 6.29
N VAL A 53 10.45 -5.30 6.03
CA VAL A 53 10.90 -6.24 7.07
C VAL A 53 12.19 -5.75 7.72
N CYS A 54 13.16 -5.26 6.95
CA CYS A 54 14.37 -4.65 7.49
C CYS A 54 14.06 -3.43 8.36
N GLY A 55 13.25 -2.49 7.89
CA GLY A 55 12.88 -1.30 8.67
C GLY A 55 12.15 -1.61 9.97
N LEU A 56 11.34 -2.68 10.01
CA LEU A 56 10.69 -3.16 11.23
C LEU A 56 11.67 -3.78 12.21
N LEU A 57 12.68 -4.51 11.72
CA LEU A 57 13.73 -5.06 12.56
C LEU A 57 14.58 -3.95 13.16
N ASP A 58 14.93 -2.92 12.38
CA ASP A 58 15.63 -1.73 12.87
C ASP A 58 14.79 -1.00 13.93
N LEU A 59 13.48 -0.90 13.72
CA LEU A 59 12.56 -0.29 14.68
C LEU A 59 12.42 -1.13 15.96
N TYR A 60 12.44 -2.46 15.85
CA TYR A 60 12.49 -3.36 16.98
C TYR A 60 13.80 -3.21 17.77
N GLU A 61 14.95 -3.17 17.12
CA GLU A 61 16.24 -2.97 17.79
C GLU A 61 16.31 -1.62 18.51
N ALA A 62 15.69 -0.58 17.94
CA ALA A 62 15.68 0.75 18.53
C ALA A 62 14.64 0.95 19.65
N THR A 63 13.53 0.21 19.64
CA THR A 63 12.40 0.38 20.60
C THR A 63 12.23 -0.78 21.59
N PHE A 64 12.79 -1.96 21.28
CA PHE A 64 12.52 -3.24 21.93
C PHE A 64 11.03 -3.65 22.01
N GLN A 65 10.16 -3.07 21.17
CA GLN A 65 8.73 -3.37 21.16
C GLN A 65 8.42 -4.58 20.26
N THR A 66 7.91 -5.66 20.85
CA THR A 66 7.64 -6.92 20.13
C THR A 66 6.47 -6.84 19.14
N GLU A 67 5.70 -5.75 19.13
CA GLU A 67 4.60 -5.53 18.19
C GLU A 67 5.08 -5.49 16.73
N TRP A 68 6.29 -4.96 16.49
CA TRP A 68 6.92 -4.91 15.17
C TRP A 68 7.31 -6.28 14.62
N LEU A 69 7.49 -7.29 15.50
CA LEU A 69 7.79 -8.67 15.11
C LEU A 69 6.54 -9.50 14.80
N ARG A 70 5.37 -9.09 15.30
CA ARG A 70 4.10 -9.82 15.07
C ARG A 70 3.53 -9.58 13.69
N TRP A 71 3.74 -8.39 13.14
CA TRP A 71 3.29 -8.00 11.80
C TRP A 71 3.96 -8.77 10.64
N PRO A 72 5.30 -8.89 10.54
CA PRO A 72 5.96 -9.57 9.43
C PRO A 72 5.66 -11.07 9.40
N ARG A 73 5.32 -11.68 10.54
CA ARG A 73 4.89 -13.09 10.60
C ARG A 73 3.55 -13.36 9.90
N SER A 74 2.68 -12.34 9.80
CA SER A 74 1.44 -12.41 9.02
C SER A 74 1.70 -12.28 7.51
N CYS A 75 2.77 -11.58 7.15
CA CYS A 75 3.24 -11.45 5.78
C CYS A 75 3.92 -12.75 5.31
N ARG A 76 3.13 -13.81 5.11
CA ARG A 76 3.60 -15.01 4.41
C ARG A 76 3.52 -14.75 2.90
N PRO A 77 4.63 -14.85 2.15
CA PRO A 77 4.59 -14.77 0.70
C PRO A 77 3.91 -16.05 0.19
N GLY A 78 2.61 -15.98 -0.05
CA GLY A 78 1.80 -17.14 -0.39
C GLY A 78 0.52 -16.73 -1.07
N ARG A 79 0.58 -16.67 -2.41
CA ARG A 79 -0.53 -16.52 -3.37
C ARG A 79 -0.83 -15.08 -3.83
N THR A 80 0.18 -14.42 -4.40
CA THR A 80 -0.05 -13.34 -5.37
C THR A 80 -0.60 -13.94 -6.68
N ARG A 81 -1.92 -14.17 -6.75
CA ARG A 81 -2.61 -14.19 -8.04
C ARG A 81 -2.78 -12.73 -8.46
N CYS A 82 -1.70 -12.09 -8.85
CA CYS A 82 -1.79 -10.90 -9.68
C CYS A 82 -2.14 -11.41 -11.07
N SER A 83 -3.43 -11.64 -11.34
CA SER A 83 -3.91 -11.88 -12.69
C SER A 83 -3.59 -10.64 -13.51
N GLY A 84 -2.55 -10.75 -14.33
CA GLY A 84 -2.16 -9.72 -15.27
C GLY A 84 -3.31 -9.36 -16.20
N THR A 85 -3.39 -8.07 -16.50
CA THR A 85 -3.95 -7.50 -17.72
C THR A 85 -5.34 -8.00 -18.15
N THR A 86 -6.37 -7.26 -17.76
CA THR A 86 -7.49 -7.02 -18.68
C THR A 86 -7.58 -5.52 -18.94
N ARG A 87 -7.23 -5.21 -20.19
CA ARG A 87 -7.53 -4.01 -20.97
C ARG A 87 -8.67 -3.18 -20.38
N ALA A 88 -8.40 -1.89 -20.17
CA ALA A 88 -9.40 -0.89 -19.88
C ALA A 88 -10.62 -1.08 -20.80
N GLU A 89 -11.75 -1.48 -20.22
CA GLU A 89 -13.06 -1.24 -20.80
C GLU A 89 -13.66 -0.08 -20.02
N VAL A 90 -13.60 1.09 -20.68
CA VAL A 90 -14.45 2.23 -20.40
C VAL A 90 -15.89 1.78 -20.64
N THR A 91 -16.65 1.60 -19.56
CA THR A 91 -18.12 1.57 -19.62
C THR A 91 -18.69 2.65 -18.72
N SER A 92 -18.75 3.84 -19.32
CA SER A 92 -19.89 4.77 -19.31
C SER A 92 -20.96 4.56 -18.22
N ALA A 93 -21.00 5.50 -17.27
CA ALA A 93 -22.24 5.97 -16.68
C ALA A 93 -22.23 7.51 -16.62
N ALA A 94 -22.74 8.08 -17.71
CA ALA A 94 -23.41 9.36 -17.89
C ALA A 94 -23.19 10.56 -16.94
N SER A 95 -22.88 11.69 -17.61
CA SER A 95 -23.39 13.07 -17.40
C SER A 95 -22.47 14.13 -16.78
N PRO A 96 -22.59 15.41 -17.21
CA PRO A 96 -21.52 16.03 -17.98
C PRO A 96 -20.96 17.29 -17.32
N ALA A 97 -19.63 17.43 -17.31
CA ALA A 97 -18.99 18.73 -17.13
C ALA A 97 -17.70 18.75 -17.94
N THR A 98 -17.78 19.36 -19.11
CA THR A 98 -16.67 19.66 -20.02
C THR A 98 -15.50 20.33 -19.31
N PRO A 99 -14.24 19.87 -19.49
CA PRO A 99 -13.09 20.73 -19.36
C PRO A 99 -12.65 21.20 -20.76
N ARG A 100 -12.75 22.51 -21.01
CA ARG A 100 -12.03 23.14 -22.13
C ARG A 100 -10.55 23.20 -21.74
N PHE A 101 -9.72 22.44 -22.45
CA PHE A 101 -8.29 22.71 -22.53
C PHE A 101 -8.05 23.67 -23.70
N SER A 102 -7.34 24.75 -23.44
CA SER A 102 -6.64 25.51 -24.49
C SER A 102 -5.16 25.52 -24.12
N CYS A 103 -4.35 25.33 -25.17
CA CYS A 103 -2.90 25.21 -25.19
C CYS A 103 -2.17 26.36 -24.45
#